data_AF-A0AAJ6ER63-F1
#
_entry.id   AF-A0AAJ6ER63-F1
#
_cell.length_a   1.000
_cell.length_b   1.000
_cell.length_c   1.000
_cell.angle_alpha   90.00
_cell.angle_beta   90.00
_cell.angle_gamma   90.00
#
_symmetry.space_group_name_H-M   'P 1'
#
loop_
_entity.id
_entity.type
_entity.pdbx_description
1 polymer ?
#
loop_
_entity_poly.entity_id
_entity_poly.type
_entity_poly.pdbx_seq_one_letter_code
_entity_poly.pdbx_strand_id
1 'polypeptide(L)'
;MTFLSYAYRVVSNFVFLGLVYFSLNFLEKYEQRATVAILILIYAAMHAFLALRSFYFFQRIERLEGETRRLASAAGEGPNSAASRKQIIGDVTELRHAGEIKAYIDLFFLALVILLCIAKIVTS
;
A
#
# COMPACT_ATOMS: atom_id res chain seq x y z
N MET A 1 17.00 8.68 5.37
CA MET A 1 16.83 7.22 5.23
C MET A 1 15.47 6.83 4.61
N THR A 2 14.39 7.55 4.91
CA THR A 2 13.04 7.33 4.34
C THR A 2 12.94 7.56 2.83
N PHE A 3 13.59 8.62 2.31
CA PHE A 3 13.58 8.96 0.89
C PHE A 3 14.13 7.85 -0.02
N LEU A 4 15.21 7.18 0.42
CA LEU A 4 15.81 6.07 -0.32
C LEU A 4 14.89 4.83 -0.34
N SER A 5 14.14 4.60 0.74
CA SER A 5 13.13 3.54 0.80
C SER A 5 11.96 3.82 -0.14
N TYR A 6 11.53 5.08 -0.29
CA TYR A 6 10.52 5.46 -1.29
C TYR A 6 11.05 5.28 -2.71
N ALA A 7 12.26 5.76 -2.99
CA ALA A 7 12.90 5.62 -4.30
C ALA A 7 13.04 4.14 -4.71
N TYR A 8 13.51 3.27 -3.81
CA TYR A 8 13.62 1.83 -4.07
C TYR A 8 12.26 1.21 -4.41
N ARG A 9 11.19 1.59 -3.70
CA ARG A 9 9.84 1.07 -3.95
C ARG A 9 9.27 1.54 -5.28
N VAL A 10 9.51 2.80 -5.65
CA VAL A 10 9.13 3.34 -6.95
C VAL A 10 9.87 2.60 -8.06
N VAL A 11 11.19 2.42 -7.94
CA VAL A 11 11.99 1.71 -8.94
C VAL A 11 11.56 0.25 -9.05
N SER A 12 11.38 -0.45 -7.93
CA SER A 12 10.93 -1.86 -7.93
C SER A 12 9.57 -2.02 -8.60
N ASN A 13 8.60 -1.16 -8.28
CA ASN A 13 7.27 -1.19 -8.90
C ASN A 13 7.30 -0.79 -10.37
N PHE A 14 8.17 0.15 -10.75
CA PHE A 14 8.37 0.54 -12.14
C PHE A 14 8.99 -0.60 -12.96
N VAL A 15 9.97 -1.33 -12.41
CA VAL A 15 10.54 -2.52 -13.05
C VAL A 15 9.48 -3.61 -13.21
N PHE A 16 8.63 -3.83 -12.19
CA PHE A 16 7.52 -4.77 -12.29
C PHE A 16 6.53 -4.39 -13.41
N LEU A 17 6.13 -3.12 -13.48
CA LEU A 17 5.29 -2.59 -14.55
C LEU A 17 5.93 -2.82 -15.94
N GLY A 18 7.23 -2.54 -16.07
CA GLY A 18 7.99 -2.76 -17.30
C GLY A 18 8.07 -4.23 -17.70
N LEU A 19 8.24 -5.13 -16.75
CA LEU A 19 8.31 -6.58 -16.98
C LEU A 19 6.95 -7.14 -17.43
N VAL A 20 5.85 -6.66 -16.83
CA VAL A 20 4.49 -6.99 -17.27
C VAL A 20 4.25 -6.47 -18.69
N TYR A 21 4.60 -5.22 -18.97
CA TYR A 21 4.47 -4.64 -20.30
C TYR A 21 5.24 -5.46 -21.35
N PHE A 22 6.50 -5.81 -21.06
CA PHE A 22 7.33 -6.58 -21.96
C PHE A 22 6.79 -8.00 -22.18
N SER A 23 6.37 -8.68 -21.10
CA SER A 23 5.75 -10.01 -21.21
C SER A 23 4.50 -9.98 -22.07
N LEU A 24 3.59 -9.03 -21.83
CA LEU A 24 2.37 -8.90 -22.63
C LEU A 24 2.65 -8.52 -24.08
N ASN A 25 3.77 -7.86 -24.39
CA ASN A 25 4.12 -7.48 -25.74
C ASN A 25 4.89 -8.57 -26.50
N PHE A 26 5.61 -9.45 -25.80
CA PHE A 26 6.39 -10.55 -26.40
C PHE A 26 5.52 -11.77 -26.74
N LEU A 27 4.37 -11.94 -26.07
CA LEU A 27 3.45 -13.02 -26.37
C LEU A 27 2.58 -12.68 -27.60
N GLU A 28 2.96 -13.26 -28.75
CA GLU A 28 2.24 -13.10 -30.02
C GLU A 28 0.88 -13.83 -30.05
N LYS A 29 0.74 -14.94 -29.29
CA LYS A 29 -0.52 -15.69 -29.22
C LYS A 29 -1.50 -15.04 -28.23
N TYR A 30 -2.68 -14.67 -28.72
CA TYR A 30 -3.74 -14.03 -27.94
C TYR A 30 -4.14 -14.83 -26.70
N GLU A 31 -4.33 -16.16 -26.82
CA GLU A 31 -4.76 -17.00 -25.68
C GLU A 31 -3.74 -17.02 -24.53
N GLN A 32 -2.45 -17.13 -24.86
CA GLN A 32 -1.38 -17.15 -23.87
C GLN A 32 -1.24 -15.77 -23.21
N ARG A 33 -1.34 -14.69 -24.00
CA ARG A 33 -1.30 -13.31 -23.50
C ARG A 33 -2.48 -12.99 -22.57
N ALA A 34 -3.69 -13.44 -22.93
CA ALA A 34 -4.88 -13.26 -22.11
C ALA A 34 -4.77 -14.02 -20.79
N THR A 35 -4.25 -15.25 -20.80
CA THR A 35 -4.04 -16.04 -19.58
C THR A 35 -3.06 -15.36 -18.63
N VAL A 36 -1.93 -14.87 -19.15
CA VAL A 36 -0.94 -14.13 -18.36
C VAL A 36 -1.54 -12.84 -17.80
N ALA A 37 -2.30 -12.08 -18.60
CA ALA A 37 -2.96 -10.86 -18.15
C ALA A 37 -3.99 -11.13 -17.04
N ILE A 38 -4.77 -12.21 -17.14
CA ILE A 38 -5.74 -12.61 -16.11
C ILE A 38 -5.03 -12.99 -14.80
N LEU A 39 -3.93 -13.76 -14.87
CA LEU A 39 -3.14 -14.11 -13.69
C LEU A 39 -2.57 -12.87 -13.00
N ILE A 40 -2.08 -11.90 -13.78
CA ILE A 40 -1.58 -10.63 -13.26
C ILE A 40 -2.72 -9.81 -12.63
N LEU A 41 -3.91 -9.81 -13.22
CA LEU A 41 -5.10 -9.16 -12.65
C LEU A 41 -5.50 -9.77 -11.30
N ILE A 42 -5.47 -11.11 -11.18
CA ILE A 42 -5.76 -11.80 -9.92
C ILE A 42 -4.70 -11.45 -8.86
N TYR A 43 -3.43 -11.46 -9.23
CA TYR A 43 -2.33 -11.07 -8.35
C TYR A 43 -2.48 -9.61 -7.87
N ALA A 44 -2.81 -8.70 -8.79
CA ALA A 44 -3.07 -7.30 -8.49
C ALA A 44 -4.29 -7.13 -7.56
N ALA A 45 -5.38 -7.84 -7.81
CA ALA A 45 -6.56 -7.79 -6.94
C ALA A 45 -6.25 -8.27 -5.51
N MET A 46 -5.46 -9.35 -5.38
CA MET A 46 -5.02 -9.87 -4.09
C MET A 46 -4.15 -8.83 -3.37
N HIS A 47 -3.15 -8.25 -4.04
CA HIS A 47 -2.29 -7.22 -3.47
C HIS A 47 -3.05 -5.95 -3.05
N ALA A 48 -4.00 -5.49 -3.86
CA ALA A 48 -4.86 -4.36 -3.51
C ALA A 48 -5.71 -4.64 -2.26
N PHE A 49 -6.26 -5.85 -2.14
CA PHE A 49 -7.06 -6.26 -0.99
C PHE A 49 -6.23 -6.31 0.30
N LEU A 50 -4.99 -6.78 0.23
CA LEU A 50 -4.07 -6.77 1.38
C LEU A 50 -3.75 -5.33 1.83
N ALA A 51 -3.50 -4.42 0.88
CA ALA A 51 -3.27 -3.01 1.19
C ALA A 51 -4.50 -2.37 1.86
N LEU A 52 -5.69 -2.55 1.29
CA LEU A 52 -6.95 -2.03 1.85
C LEU A 52 -7.26 -2.57 3.25
N ARG A 53 -7.01 -3.86 3.49
CA ARG A 53 -7.18 -4.49 4.81
C ARG A 53 -6.24 -3.88 5.86
N SER A 54 -5.01 -3.55 5.45
CA SER A 54 -4.05 -2.86 6.32
C SER A 54 -4.57 -1.47 6.71
N PHE A 55 -5.08 -0.69 5.77
CA PHE A 55 -5.70 0.63 6.04
C PHE A 55 -6.89 0.55 7.00
N TYR A 56 -7.79 -0.43 6.85
CA TYR A 56 -8.95 -0.58 7.74
C TYR A 56 -8.55 -0.93 9.18
N PHE A 57 -7.46 -1.70 9.34
CA PHE A 57 -6.90 -2.01 10.65
C PHE A 57 -6.30 -0.76 11.32
N PHE A 58 -5.61 0.08 10.56
CA PHE A 58 -5.06 1.34 11.07
C PHE A 58 -6.14 2.34 11.50
N GLN A 59 -7.22 2.47 10.73
CA GLN A 59 -8.34 3.35 11.08
C GLN A 59 -9.07 2.89 12.36
N ARG A 60 -9.14 1.57 12.60
CA ARG A 60 -9.64 1.02 13.87
C ARG A 60 -8.73 1.33 15.04
N ILE A 61 -7.41 1.26 14.87
CA ILE A 61 -6.44 1.63 15.91
C ILE A 61 -6.55 3.13 16.22
N GLU A 62 -6.65 4.00 15.22
CA GLU A 62 -6.84 5.44 15.41
C GLU A 62 -8.10 5.78 16.22
N ARG A 63 -9.19 5.05 15.97
CA ARG A 63 -10.43 5.20 16.76
C ARG A 63 -10.26 4.72 18.20
N LEU A 64 -9.61 3.58 18.41
CA LEU A 64 -9.28 3.06 19.74
C LEU A 64 -8.28 3.97 20.49
N GLU A 65 -7.35 4.59 19.78
CA GLU A 65 -6.38 5.53 20.33
C GLU A 65 -7.07 6.83 20.76
N GLY A 66 -8.01 7.34 19.96
CA GLY A 66 -8.85 8.48 20.33
C GLY A 66 -9.71 8.20 21.56
N GLU A 67 -10.27 7.00 21.67
CA GLU A 67 -11.03 6.55 22.84
C GLU A 67 -10.13 6.39 24.07
N THR A 68 -8.94 5.81 23.92
CA THR A 68 -7.95 5.63 25.00
C THR A 68 -7.38 6.97 25.47
N ARG A 69 -7.14 7.92 24.57
CA ARG A 69 -6.66 9.28 24.91
C ARG A 69 -7.71 10.05 25.71
N ARG A 70 -8.99 9.91 25.36
CA ARG A 70 -10.11 10.47 26.14
C ARG A 70 -10.21 9.83 27.53
N LEU A 71 -10.08 8.50 27.61
CA LEU A 71 -10.07 7.78 28.88
C LEU A 71 -8.85 8.11 29.75
N ALA A 72 -7.65 8.24 29.16
CA ALA A 72 -6.44 8.64 29.87
C ALA A 72 -6.51 10.09 30.39
N SER A 73 -7.13 11.00 29.62
CA SER A 73 -7.40 12.37 30.09
C SER A 73 -8.42 12.39 31.24
N ALA A 74 -9.32 11.42 31.31
CA ALA A 74 -10.25 11.25 32.43
C ALA A 74 -9.64 10.52 33.63
N ALA A 75 -8.57 9.73 33.43
CA ALA A 75 -7.95 8.88 34.46
C ALA A 75 -6.84 9.57 35.28
N GLY A 76 -6.42 10.79 34.93
CA GLY A 76 -5.51 11.59 35.77
C GLY A 76 -4.11 11.00 35.95
N GLU A 77 -3.56 10.31 34.95
CA GLU A 77 -2.19 9.78 35.02
C GLU A 77 -1.13 10.90 35.06
N GLY A 78 -0.09 10.74 35.89
CA GLY A 78 0.92 11.76 36.15
C GLY A 78 1.76 12.18 34.92
N PRO A 79 2.34 13.41 34.94
CA PRO A 79 2.87 14.10 33.76
C PRO A 79 4.01 13.36 33.01
N ASN A 80 4.82 12.54 33.70
CA ASN A 80 5.90 11.78 33.06
C ASN A 80 5.42 10.57 32.25
N SER A 81 4.36 9.88 32.69
CA SER A 81 3.74 8.79 31.93
C SER A 81 2.98 9.32 30.72
N ALA A 82 2.38 10.52 30.84
CA ALA A 82 1.71 11.19 29.73
C ALA A 82 2.70 11.67 28.64
N ALA A 83 3.87 12.19 29.02
CA ALA A 83 4.89 12.65 28.08
C ALA A 83 5.56 11.50 27.30
N SER A 84 5.93 10.41 27.98
CA SER A 84 6.49 9.21 27.34
C SER A 84 5.47 8.54 26.39
N ARG A 85 4.20 8.44 26.83
CA ARG A 85 3.11 7.91 25.99
C ARG A 85 2.86 8.80 24.75
N LYS A 86 2.93 10.13 24.90
CA LYS A 86 2.76 11.09 23.79
C LYS A 86 3.91 11.01 22.77
N GLN A 87 5.14 10.73 23.22
CA GLN A 87 6.29 10.53 22.36
C GLN A 87 6.19 9.20 21.58
N ILE A 88 5.82 8.11 22.25
CA ILE A 88 5.57 6.81 21.59
C ILE A 88 4.43 6.93 20.57
N ILE A 89 3.36 7.65 20.90
CA ILE A 89 2.26 7.94 19.98
C ILE A 89 2.75 8.75 18.76
N GLY A 90 3.61 9.76 18.98
CA GLY A 90 4.22 10.54 17.92
C GLY A 90 5.03 9.68 16.95
N ASP A 91 5.88 8.80 17.48
CA ASP A 91 6.73 7.90 16.71
C ASP A 91 5.89 6.87 15.91
N VAL A 92 4.81 6.35 16.51
CA VAL A 92 3.86 5.44 15.82
C VAL A 92 3.09 6.17 14.72
N THR A 93 2.74 7.45 14.94
CA THR A 93 2.07 8.29 13.94
C THR A 93 2.97 8.59 12.75
N GLU A 94 4.25 8.88 12.99
CA GLU A 94 5.22 9.13 11.92
C GLU A 94 5.53 7.85 11.13
N LEU A 95 5.72 6.70 11.80
CA LEU A 95 5.86 5.40 11.14
C LEU A 95 4.62 5.04 10.31
N ARG A 96 3.42 5.36 10.80
CA ARG A 96 2.15 5.15 10.11
C ARG A 96 2.11 5.97 8.83
N HIS A 97 2.32 7.28 8.92
CA HIS A 97 2.23 8.15 7.75
C HIS A 97 3.28 7.77 6.69
N ALA A 98 4.46 7.35 7.15
CA ALA A 98 5.50 6.82 6.28
C ALA A 98 5.08 5.52 5.58
N GLY A 99 4.31 4.66 6.25
CA GLY A 99 3.73 3.42 5.72
C GLY A 99 2.56 3.64 4.76
N GLU A 100 1.69 4.61 5.04
CA GLU A 100 0.55 4.99 4.19
C GLU A 100 1.03 5.48 2.82
N ILE A 101 1.97 6.43 2.78
CA ILE A 101 2.58 6.93 1.53
C ILE A 101 3.16 5.77 0.72
N LYS A 102 3.79 4.84 1.43
CA LYS A 102 4.43 3.66 0.87
C LYS A 102 3.42 2.69 0.24
N ALA A 103 2.21 2.57 0.79
CA ALA A 103 1.12 1.77 0.25
C ALA A 103 0.41 2.48 -0.91
N TYR A 104 0.27 3.82 -0.85
CA TYR A 104 -0.26 4.61 -1.97
C TYR A 104 0.57 4.48 -3.24
N ILE A 105 1.90 4.52 -3.12
CA ILE A 105 2.81 4.30 -4.25
C ILE A 105 2.55 2.94 -4.89
N ASP A 106 2.46 1.89 -4.07
CA ASP A 106 2.20 0.52 -4.53
C ASP A 106 0.86 0.41 -5.26
N LEU A 107 -0.19 0.97 -4.68
CA LEU A 107 -1.54 0.96 -5.24
C LEU A 107 -1.62 1.69 -6.59
N PHE A 108 -0.90 2.80 -6.73
CA PHE A 108 -0.82 3.55 -7.99
C PHE A 108 -0.20 2.71 -9.11
N PHE A 109 0.95 2.08 -8.84
CA PHE A 109 1.59 1.21 -9.83
C PHE A 109 0.75 -0.01 -10.16
N LEU A 110 0.07 -0.60 -9.17
CA LEU A 110 -0.83 -1.72 -9.37
C LEU A 110 -2.03 -1.33 -10.26
N ALA A 111 -2.59 -0.13 -10.08
CA ALA A 111 -3.64 0.40 -10.94
C ALA A 111 -3.16 0.59 -12.38
N LEU A 112 -1.93 1.09 -12.58
CA LEU A 112 -1.33 1.18 -13.91
C LEU A 112 -1.16 -0.20 -14.56
N VAL A 113 -0.71 -1.21 -13.82
CA VAL A 113 -0.61 -2.60 -14.30
C VAL A 113 -1.98 -3.12 -14.75
N ILE A 114 -3.02 -2.90 -13.94
CA ILE A 114 -4.40 -3.30 -14.26
C ILE A 114 -4.86 -2.63 -15.57
N LEU A 115 -4.68 -1.31 -15.69
CA LEU A 115 -5.03 -0.58 -16.91
C LEU A 115 -4.28 -1.09 -18.13
N LEU A 116 -3.00 -1.43 -17.97
CA LEU A 116 -2.18 -1.97 -19.05
C LEU A 116 -2.69 -3.34 -19.49
N CYS A 117 -2.99 -4.24 -18.55
CA CYS A 117 -3.60 -5.53 -18.84
C CYS A 117 -4.92 -5.37 -19.59
N ILE A 118 -5.83 -4.52 -19.10
CA ILE A 118 -7.14 -4.29 -19.73
C ILE A 118 -6.97 -3.69 -21.13
N ALA A 119 -6.17 -2.64 -21.28
CA ALA A 119 -5.92 -1.99 -22.57
C ALA A 119 -5.34 -2.99 -23.59
N LYS A 120 -4.38 -3.81 -23.17
CA LYS A 120 -3.78 -4.84 -24.03
C LYS A 120 -4.76 -5.97 -24.35
N ILE A 121 -5.69 -6.34 -23.47
CA ILE A 121 -6.75 -7.32 -23.77
C ILE A 121 -7.75 -6.73 -24.78
N VAL A 122 -8.22 -5.51 -24.54
CA VAL A 122 -9.25 -4.86 -25.37
C VAL A 122 -8.75 -4.47 -26.76
N THR A 123 -7.47 -4.09 -26.88
CA THR A 123 -6.88 -3.61 -28.14
C THR A 123 -6.25 -4.75 -28.98
N SER A 124 -6.21 -5.99 -28.50
CA SER A 124 -5.71 -7.14 -29.28
C SER A 124 -6.85 -7.93 -29.89
#